data_AF-N9LMK1-F1
#
_entry.id   AF-N9LMK1-F1
#
_cell.length_a   1.000
_cell.length_b   1.000
_cell.length_c   1.000
_cell.angle_alpha   90.00
_cell.angle_beta   90.00
_cell.angle_gamma   90.00
#
_symmetry.space_group_name_H-M   'P 1'
#
loop_
_entity.id
_entity.type
_entity.pdbx_description
1 polymer ?
#
loop_
_entity_poly.entity_id
_entity_poly.type
_entity_poly.pdbx_seq_one_letter_code
_entity_poly.pdbx_strand_id
1 'polypeptide(L)'
;MTDLRHNKPFTNKELDLLKTMYLAGKASADIAAAAKRSRSGVLAAIHRMIRTQQIPVVRSMAVICLGGINAAEIELQRAKHKGFKRITYLTPNCLYSNISVEALQQQISRYKQVSHLL
;
A
#
# COMPACT_ATOMS: atom_id res chain seq x y z
N MET A 1 3.74 15.86 34.81
CA MET A 1 4.61 14.74 34.38
C MET A 1 3.95 14.09 33.17
N THR A 2 4.35 14.46 31.96
CA THR A 2 3.89 13.79 30.73
C THR A 2 4.85 12.65 30.44
N ASP A 3 4.37 11.42 30.65
CA ASP A 3 5.08 10.21 30.24
C ASP A 3 5.60 10.38 28.81
N LEU A 4 6.93 10.46 28.70
CA LEU A 4 7.64 10.25 27.44
C LEU A 4 7.21 8.87 26.96
N ARG A 5 6.21 8.82 26.07
CA ARG A 5 5.84 7.60 25.34
C ARG A 5 7.06 7.20 24.55
N HIS A 6 7.89 6.34 25.16
CA HIS A 6 9.04 5.74 24.52
C HIS A 6 8.49 4.96 23.33
N ASN A 7 8.58 5.56 22.13
CA ASN A 7 8.26 4.88 20.89
C ASN A 7 9.32 3.79 20.71
N LYS A 8 9.05 2.61 21.29
CA LYS A 8 9.93 1.44 21.18
C LYS A 8 10.30 1.27 19.71
N PRO A 9 11.58 1.27 19.33
CA PRO A 9 11.96 1.09 17.93
C PRO A 9 11.46 -0.27 17.43
N PHE A 10 11.14 -0.34 16.14
CA PHE A 10 10.83 -1.61 15.48
C PHE A 10 12.12 -2.42 15.33
N THR A 11 12.08 -3.69 15.72
CA THR A 11 13.13 -4.66 15.45
C THR A 11 13.12 -5.05 13.96
N ASN A 12 14.24 -5.57 13.45
CA ASN A 12 14.30 -6.05 12.07
C ASN A 12 13.25 -7.14 11.76
N LYS A 13 13.02 -8.06 12.71
CA LYS A 13 11.97 -9.09 12.58
C LYS A 13 10.56 -8.49 12.46
N GLU A 14 10.27 -7.44 13.23
CA GLU A 14 8.98 -6.73 13.11
C GLU A 14 8.89 -5.99 11.77
N LEU A 15 9.97 -5.36 11.31
CA LEU A 15 9.98 -4.69 10.00
C LEU A 15 9.75 -5.69 8.85
N ASP A 16 10.38 -6.87 8.89
CA ASP A 16 10.16 -7.92 7.90
C ASP A 16 8.73 -8.45 7.92
N LEU A 17 8.13 -8.62 9.12
CA LEU A 17 6.71 -8.97 9.25
C LEU A 17 5.81 -7.90 8.65
N LEU A 18 6.06 -6.62 8.97
CA LEU A 18 5.33 -5.48 8.42
C LEU A 18 5.41 -5.46 6.89
N LYS A 19 6.61 -5.62 6.33
CA LYS A 19 6.85 -5.70 4.89
C LYS A 19 6.08 -6.85 4.26
N THR A 20 6.20 -8.05 4.84
CA THR A 20 5.56 -9.27 4.32
C THR A 20 4.04 -9.13 4.30
N MET A 21 3.43 -8.70 5.41
CA MET A 21 1.98 -8.55 5.48
C MET A 21 1.46 -7.39 4.63
N TYR A 22 2.21 -6.29 4.55
CA TYR A 22 1.89 -5.17 3.67
C TYR A 22 1.94 -5.60 2.19
N LEU A 23 2.96 -6.38 1.79
CA LEU A 23 3.07 -6.98 0.46
C LEU A 23 2.04 -8.10 0.23
N ALA A 24 1.47 -8.71 1.27
CA ALA A 24 0.36 -9.66 1.15
C ALA A 24 -1.03 -8.98 1.06
N GLY A 25 -1.12 -7.66 1.29
CA GLY A 25 -2.36 -6.88 1.12
C GLY A 25 -3.23 -6.83 2.35
N LYS A 26 -2.66 -7.15 3.52
CA LYS A 26 -3.36 -7.09 4.79
C LYS A 26 -3.66 -5.65 5.18
N ALA A 27 -4.80 -5.43 5.83
CA ALA A 27 -5.17 -4.10 6.31
C ALA A 27 -4.23 -3.68 7.44
N SER A 28 -4.01 -2.37 7.60
CA SER A 28 -3.12 -1.85 8.64
C SER A 28 -3.54 -2.22 10.07
N ALA A 29 -4.83 -2.50 10.29
CA ALA A 29 -5.34 -3.01 11.56
C ALA A 29 -4.85 -4.44 11.84
N ASP A 30 -4.91 -5.32 10.84
CA ASP A 30 -4.43 -6.71 10.95
C ASP A 30 -2.91 -6.77 11.15
N ILE A 31 -2.17 -5.90 10.44
CA ILE A 31 -0.71 -5.79 10.59
C ILE A 31 -0.35 -5.32 12.01
N ALA A 32 -1.11 -4.36 12.54
CA ALA A 32 -0.90 -3.86 13.91
C ALA A 32 -1.18 -4.92 14.98
N ALA A 33 -2.25 -5.70 14.80
CA ALA A 33 -2.57 -6.82 15.68
C ALA A 33 -1.47 -7.89 15.66
N ALA A 34 -1.01 -8.28 14.47
CA ALA A 34 0.05 -9.28 14.30
C ALA A 34 1.40 -8.82 14.87
N ALA A 35 1.76 -7.55 14.68
CA ALA A 35 2.99 -6.97 15.20
C ALA A 35 2.91 -6.60 16.69
N LYS A 36 1.72 -6.68 17.32
CA LYS A 36 1.45 -6.20 18.69
C LYS A 36 1.91 -4.74 18.88
N ARG A 37 1.66 -3.89 17.87
CA ARG A 37 2.02 -2.47 17.85
C ARG A 37 0.78 -1.60 17.62
N SER A 38 0.91 -0.30 17.87
CA SER A 38 -0.15 0.66 17.53
C SER A 38 -0.28 0.79 16.01
N ARG A 39 -1.53 0.95 15.54
CA ARG A 39 -1.83 1.20 14.12
C ARG A 39 -1.08 2.40 13.56
N SER A 40 -0.98 3.49 14.34
CA SER A 40 -0.24 4.70 13.96
C SER A 40 1.27 4.44 13.81
N GLY A 41 1.87 3.68 14.73
CA GLY A 41 3.28 3.31 14.67
C GLY A 41 3.59 2.42 13.47
N VAL A 42 2.73 1.45 13.17
CA VAL A 42 2.86 0.58 12.00
C VAL A 42 2.77 1.37 10.70
N LEU A 43 1.80 2.29 10.57
CA LEU A 43 1.68 3.14 9.38
C LEU A 43 2.92 4.02 9.19
N ALA A 44 3.42 4.65 10.25
CA ALA A 44 4.63 5.46 10.19
C ALA A 44 5.86 4.62 9.77
N ALA A 45 5.99 3.40 10.30
CA ALA A 45 7.07 2.48 9.93
C ALA A 45 6.98 2.05 8.46
N ILE A 46 5.78 1.67 7.99
CA ILE A 46 5.55 1.29 6.58
C ILE A 46 5.85 2.48 5.66
N HIS A 47 5.38 3.69 5.97
CA HIS A 47 5.68 4.90 5.18
C HIS A 47 7.18 5.19 5.15
N ARG A 48 7.89 5.03 6.28
CA ARG A 48 9.35 5.15 6.32
C ARG A 48 10.00 4.13 5.40
N MET A 49 9.59 2.86 5.49
CA MET A 49 10.14 1.76 4.69
C MET A 49 9.90 1.95 3.18
N ILE A 50 8.76 2.53 2.80
CA ILE A 50 8.45 2.93 1.42
C ILE A 50 9.40 4.06 0.99
N ARG A 51 9.54 5.11 1.82
CA ARG A 51 10.43 6.26 1.53
C ARG A 51 11.90 5.84 1.39
N THR A 52 12.36 4.91 2.23
CA THR A 52 13.72 4.38 2.21
C THR A 52 13.89 3.18 1.28
N GLN A 53 12.91 2.88 0.42
CA GLN A 53 12.95 1.80 -0.58
C GLN A 53 13.15 0.37 -0.01
N GLN A 54 12.92 0.16 1.29
CA GLN A 54 12.98 -1.17 1.93
C GLN A 54 11.75 -2.02 1.60
N ILE A 55 10.60 -1.36 1.53
CA ILE A 55 9.44 -1.85 0.79
C ILE A 55 9.61 -1.21 -0.58
N PRO A 56 9.88 -1.98 -1.64
CA PRO A 56 9.87 -1.40 -2.98
C PRO A 56 8.51 -0.73 -3.12
N VAL A 57 8.48 0.53 -3.56
CA VAL A 57 7.21 1.28 -3.62
C VAL A 57 6.36 0.60 -4.68
N VAL A 58 5.39 -0.22 -4.27
CA VAL A 58 4.63 -0.97 -5.26
C VAL A 58 3.11 -0.89 -5.13
N ARG A 59 2.59 -0.33 -4.04
CA ARG A 59 1.14 -0.23 -3.88
C ARG A 59 0.71 1.22 -3.86
N SER A 60 0.34 1.67 -5.05
CA SER A 60 -0.50 2.83 -5.20
C SER A 60 -1.74 2.71 -4.32
N MET A 61 -2.10 3.79 -3.65
CA MET A 61 -3.37 3.86 -2.91
C MET A 61 -4.55 3.46 -3.80
N ALA A 62 -4.51 3.84 -5.08
CA ALA A 62 -5.51 3.44 -6.06
C ALA A 62 -5.58 1.92 -6.21
N VAL A 63 -4.44 1.24 -6.35
CA VAL A 63 -4.39 -0.23 -6.48
C VAL A 63 -4.93 -0.91 -5.22
N ILE A 64 -4.59 -0.43 -4.03
CA ILE A 64 -5.11 -0.99 -2.77
C ILE A 64 -6.63 -0.83 -2.71
N CYS A 65 -7.12 0.39 -2.96
CA CYS A 65 -8.53 0.73 -2.88
C CYS A 65 -9.39 0.09 -3.98
N LEU A 66 -8.79 -0.28 -5.11
CA LEU A 66 -9.45 -1.05 -6.17
C LEU A 66 -9.55 -2.55 -5.84
N GLY A 67 -8.97 -3.02 -4.73
CA GLY A 67 -9.01 -4.42 -4.33
C GLY A 67 -7.75 -5.21 -4.70
N GLY A 68 -6.62 -4.54 -4.89
CA GLY A 68 -5.35 -5.15 -5.27
C GLY A 68 -5.12 -5.16 -6.77
N ILE A 69 -4.09 -5.89 -7.22
CA ILE A 69 -3.52 -5.72 -8.56
C ILE A 69 -4.37 -6.34 -9.65
N ASN A 70 -4.89 -7.54 -9.41
CA ASN A 70 -5.77 -8.19 -10.37
C ASN A 70 -7.02 -7.33 -10.61
N ALA A 71 -7.60 -6.78 -9.54
CA ALA A 71 -8.76 -5.89 -9.65
C ALA A 71 -8.40 -4.55 -10.32
N ALA A 72 -7.24 -3.97 -9.99
CA ALA A 72 -6.73 -2.77 -10.64
C ALA A 72 -6.45 -2.98 -12.14
N GLU A 73 -6.01 -4.17 -12.55
CA GLU A 73 -5.83 -4.53 -13.96
C GLU A 73 -7.15 -4.66 -14.71
N ILE A 74 -8.13 -5.32 -14.11
CA ILE A 74 -9.47 -5.44 -14.67
C ILE A 74 -10.08 -4.04 -14.89
N GLU A 75 -10.01 -3.17 -13.87
CA GLU A 75 -10.55 -1.83 -13.98
C GLU A 75 -9.75 -0.96 -14.96
N LEU A 76 -8.43 -1.15 -15.05
CA LEU A 76 -7.60 -0.51 -16.07
C LEU A 76 -8.04 -0.90 -17.49
N GLN A 77 -8.25 -2.19 -17.76
CA GLN A 77 -8.70 -2.66 -19.08
C GLN A 77 -10.10 -2.15 -19.40
N ARG A 78 -11.01 -2.15 -18.42
CA ARG A 78 -12.35 -1.59 -18.56
C ARG A 78 -12.31 -0.10 -18.90
N ALA A 79 -11.48 0.67 -18.21
CA ALA A 79 -11.32 2.10 -18.45
C ALA A 79 -10.77 2.38 -19.86
N LYS A 80 -9.76 1.61 -20.30
CA LYS A 80 -9.21 1.71 -21.66
C LYS A 80 -10.24 1.38 -22.74
N HIS A 81 -10.97 0.27 -22.58
CA HIS A 81 -12.02 -0.12 -23.52
C HIS A 81 -13.13 0.95 -23.64
N LYS A 82 -13.47 1.61 -22.53
CA LYS A 82 -14.50 2.66 -22.50
C LYS A 82 -13.96 4.05 -22.89
N GLY A 83 -12.66 4.20 -23.16
CA GLY A 83 -12.04 5.50 -23.47
C GLY A 83 -11.98 6.46 -22.27
N PHE A 84 -12.06 5.95 -21.04
CA PHE A 84 -11.94 6.78 -19.84
C PHE A 84 -10.50 7.20 -19.61
N LYS A 85 -10.30 8.49 -19.29
CA LYS A 85 -8.97 9.04 -18.95
C LYS A 85 -8.57 8.79 -17.50
N ARG A 86 -9.55 8.55 -16.61
CA ARG A 86 -9.37 8.43 -15.16
C ARG A 86 -10.21 7.29 -14.59
N ILE A 87 -9.73 6.73 -13.49
CA ILE A 87 -10.40 5.69 -12.70
C ILE A 87 -10.64 6.26 -11.30
N THR A 88 -11.89 6.20 -10.86
CA THR A 88 -12.30 6.62 -9.52
C THR A 88 -12.19 5.44 -8.55
N TYR A 89 -11.66 5.69 -7.36
CA TYR A 89 -11.58 4.72 -6.28
C TYR A 89 -11.95 5.36 -4.94
N LEU A 90 -12.44 4.55 -4.01
CA LEU A 90 -12.81 4.99 -2.67
C LEU A 90 -11.60 4.86 -1.74
N THR A 91 -11.14 5.97 -1.19
CA THR A 91 -10.06 5.96 -0.19
C THR A 91 -10.52 5.34 1.13
N PRO A 92 -9.59 4.94 2.03
CA PRO A 92 -9.95 4.36 3.33
C PRO A 92 -10.79 5.28 4.24
N ASN A 93 -10.81 6.59 3.96
CA ASN A 93 -11.62 7.57 4.67
C ASN A 93 -12.99 7.78 4.02
N CYS A 94 -13.43 6.88 3.14
CA CYS A 94 -14.67 6.98 2.37
C CYS A 94 -14.77 8.22 1.47
N LEU A 95 -13.63 8.81 1.09
CA LEU A 95 -13.58 9.90 0.13
C LEU A 95 -13.26 9.35 -1.26
N TYR A 96 -13.93 9.86 -2.29
CA TYR A 96 -13.60 9.54 -3.67
C TYR A 96 -12.31 10.22 -4.10
N SER A 97 -11.46 9.48 -4.80
CA SER A 97 -10.25 10.00 -5.44
C SER A 97 -10.10 9.42 -6.85
N ASN A 98 -9.22 10.01 -7.65
CA ASN A 98 -9.07 9.67 -9.06
C ASN A 98 -7.60 9.46 -9.41
N ILE A 99 -7.31 8.41 -10.18
CA ILE A 99 -6.02 8.19 -10.82
C ILE A 99 -6.16 8.22 -12.34
N SER A 100 -5.19 8.79 -13.06
CA SER A 100 -5.15 8.67 -14.51
C SER A 100 -4.86 7.23 -14.94
N VAL A 101 -5.44 6.78 -16.04
CA VAL A 101 -5.19 5.44 -16.62
C VAL A 101 -3.70 5.18 -16.83
N GLU A 102 -2.96 6.16 -17.32
CA GLU A 102 -1.50 6.07 -17.54
C GLU A 102 -0.73 5.84 -16.24
N ALA A 103 -0.99 6.64 -15.20
CA ALA A 103 -0.35 6.46 -13.90
C ALA A 103 -0.68 5.10 -13.27
N LEU A 104 -1.93 4.62 -13.38
CA LEU A 104 -2.30 3.30 -12.86
C LEU A 104 -1.56 2.19 -13.62
N GLN A 105 -1.48 2.30 -14.96
CA GLN A 105 -0.72 1.37 -15.79
C GLN A 105 0.76 1.33 -15.40
N GLN A 106 1.42 2.49 -15.26
CA GLN A 106 2.82 2.55 -14.84
C GLN A 106 3.03 1.89 -13.46
N GLN A 107 2.11 2.10 -12.52
CA GLN A 107 2.18 1.52 -11.19
C GLN A 107 2.04 -0.01 -11.22
N ILE A 108 1.11 -0.55 -12.02
CA ILE A 108 0.95 -1.99 -12.21
C ILE A 108 2.19 -2.59 -12.90
N SER A 109 2.73 -1.94 -13.94
CA SER A 109 3.94 -2.39 -14.64
C SER A 109 5.14 -2.44 -13.71
N ARG A 110 5.37 -1.38 -12.91
CA ARG A 110 6.43 -1.37 -11.88
C ARG A 110 6.21 -2.49 -10.87
N TYR A 111 4.96 -2.82 -10.53
CA TYR A 111 4.69 -3.93 -9.65
C TYR A 111 5.11 -5.26 -10.19
N LYS A 112 4.70 -5.58 -11.41
CA LYS A 112 5.08 -6.84 -12.05
C LYS A 112 6.60 -6.99 -12.14
N GLN A 113 7.30 -5.92 -12.50
CA GLN A 113 8.77 -5.92 -12.58
C GLN A 113 9.44 -6.21 -11.24
N VAL A 114 8.98 -5.59 -10.14
CA VAL A 114 9.52 -5.84 -8.81
C VAL A 114 9.16 -7.24 -8.29
N SER A 115 7.96 -7.74 -8.57
CA SER A 115 7.57 -9.10 -8.19
C SER A 115 8.37 -10.20 -8.88
N HIS A 116 8.99 -9.94 -10.04
CA HIS A 116 9.92 -10.87 -10.67
C HIS A 116 11.32 -10.89 -10.02
N LEU A 117 11.62 -9.92 -9.13
CA LEU A 117 12.91 -9.79 -8.45
C LEU A 117 12.88 -10.29 -7.00
N LEU A 118 11.73 -10.78 -6.52
CA LEU A 118 11.51 -11.34 -5.18
C LEU A 118 11.31 -12.86 -5.27
#